data_AF-A0A1N6DP94-F1
#
_entry.id   AF-A0A1N6DP94-F1
#
_cell.length_a   1.000
_cell.length_b   1.000
_cell.length_c   1.000
_cell.angle_alpha   90.00
_cell.angle_beta   90.00
_cell.angle_gamma   90.00
#
_symmetry.space_group_name_H-M   'P 1'
#
loop_
_entity.id
_entity.type
_entity.pdbx_description
1 polymer ?
#
loop_
_entity_poly.entity_id
_entity_poly.type
_entity_poly.pdbx_seq_one_letter_code
_entity_poly.pdbx_strand_id
1 'polypeptide(L)'
;MSKLALVEDKSNKGDGFVLFSSGSGWIRPTGVFVPQAGITNSHEAVTLLLWFHGYRVKDAPYLFYHEATQLLKAVSESNKDVILVAPALGLRDKTHAEYDASALGGGSKTALYLDQILGALSDWYERTFIAGERAQMGGEPTKFQLANLYIAGHSGGGSGIISAVAALGSYKDRLRECWGFDCLYGDGQSWFQWAKARTGIPLYFYFGKGTKPSDNADVLGFWKRVYGTPKSPIPAAGRMRNVFLAPALPGAELDMVAFQSTDDILARAKAGNRYEEVRRIVDPLLDNSDKYWSTLIEKGLMEHYSVVSELLCPRIKQSLP
;
A
#
# COMPACT_ATOMS: atom_id res chain seq x y z
N MET A 1 -10.05 30.18 -14.55
CA MET A 1 -10.11 29.13 -13.50
C MET A 1 -8.78 28.41 -13.53
N SER A 2 -8.05 28.26 -12.41
CA SER A 2 -6.75 27.56 -12.47
C SER A 2 -6.98 26.07 -12.72
N LYS A 3 -6.31 25.54 -13.74
CA LYS A 3 -6.29 24.12 -14.11
C LYS A 3 -5.69 23.31 -12.95
N LEU A 4 -6.12 22.05 -12.78
CA LEU A 4 -5.47 21.11 -11.86
C LEU A 4 -3.97 21.07 -12.18
N ALA A 5 -3.12 21.34 -11.20
CA ALA A 5 -1.68 21.41 -11.42
C ALA A 5 -0.92 20.66 -10.32
N LEU A 6 0.19 20.04 -10.70
CA LEU A 6 1.22 19.59 -9.78
C LEU A 6 2.35 20.63 -9.78
N VAL A 7 2.76 21.03 -8.59
CA VAL A 7 3.82 22.01 -8.37
C VAL A 7 4.94 21.33 -7.61
N GLU A 8 6.15 21.43 -8.14
CA GLU A 8 7.34 20.86 -7.52
C GLU A 8 7.72 21.60 -6.24
N ASP A 9 8.00 20.83 -5.21
CA ASP A 9 8.63 21.29 -3.99
C ASP A 9 10.15 21.34 -4.16
N LYS A 10 10.64 22.53 -4.51
CA LYS A 10 12.07 22.82 -4.71
C LYS A 10 12.91 22.69 -3.43
N SER A 11 12.27 22.50 -2.27
CA SER A 11 12.99 22.25 -1.02
C SER A 11 13.44 20.79 -0.88
N ASN A 12 12.84 19.86 -1.65
CA ASN A 12 13.26 18.46 -1.67
C ASN A 12 14.74 18.35 -2.07
N LYS A 13 15.53 17.61 -1.26
CA LYS A 13 16.95 17.35 -1.50
C LYS A 13 17.25 15.90 -1.85
N GLY A 14 16.23 15.04 -1.88
CA GLY A 14 16.37 13.63 -2.26
C GLY A 14 16.38 13.43 -3.77
N ASP A 15 16.71 12.20 -4.18
CA ASP A 15 16.75 11.80 -5.59
C ASP A 15 15.33 11.64 -6.16
N GLY A 16 14.87 12.65 -6.90
CA GLY A 16 13.55 12.69 -7.53
C GLY A 16 12.78 13.98 -7.26
N PHE A 17 11.54 14.02 -7.72
CA PHE A 17 10.67 15.19 -7.65
C PHE A 17 9.52 14.93 -6.69
N VAL A 18 9.41 15.76 -5.66
CA VAL A 18 8.22 15.81 -4.81
C VAL A 18 7.31 16.91 -5.35
N LEU A 19 6.07 16.55 -5.65
CA LEU A 19 5.06 17.44 -6.22
C LEU A 19 3.85 17.50 -5.31
N PHE A 20 3.22 18.66 -5.21
CA PHE A 20 1.95 18.83 -4.50
C PHE A 20 0.89 19.38 -5.43
N SER A 21 -0.34 18.88 -5.25
CA SER A 21 -1.52 19.40 -5.93
C SER A 21 -1.74 20.88 -5.61
N SER A 22 -1.98 21.67 -6.64
CA SER A 22 -2.37 23.08 -6.57
C SER A 22 -3.54 23.35 -7.53
N GLY A 23 -4.24 24.45 -7.30
CA GLY A 23 -5.49 24.78 -8.01
C GLY A 23 -6.74 24.15 -7.39
N SER A 24 -7.90 24.44 -7.97
CA SER A 24 -9.20 23.95 -7.50
C SER A 24 -9.74 22.80 -8.36
N GLY A 25 -10.64 21.98 -7.80
CA GLY A 25 -11.31 20.88 -8.50
C GLY A 25 -10.68 19.49 -8.30
N TRP A 26 -9.59 19.39 -7.55
CA TRP A 26 -9.02 18.11 -7.13
C TRP A 26 -10.03 17.34 -6.28
N ILE A 27 -10.17 16.03 -6.54
CA ILE A 27 -10.98 15.16 -5.68
C ILE A 27 -10.40 15.14 -4.26
N ARG A 28 -9.06 15.11 -4.15
CA ARG A 28 -8.33 15.32 -2.89
C ARG A 28 -7.01 16.05 -3.14
N PRO A 29 -6.59 16.95 -2.23
CA PRO A 29 -5.20 17.40 -2.19
C PRO A 29 -4.27 16.17 -2.18
N THR A 30 -3.14 16.23 -2.86
CA THR A 30 -2.31 15.06 -3.13
C THR A 30 -0.83 15.41 -3.10
N GLY A 31 -0.02 14.54 -2.51
CA GLY A 31 1.42 14.48 -2.72
C GLY A 31 1.76 13.43 -3.78
N VAL A 32 2.68 13.76 -4.66
CA VAL A 32 3.23 12.83 -5.66
C VAL A 32 4.74 12.83 -5.55
N PHE A 33 5.35 11.66 -5.54
CA PHE A 33 6.80 11.52 -5.67
C PHE A 33 7.14 10.76 -6.96
N VAL A 34 7.89 11.43 -7.82
CA VAL A 34 8.41 10.88 -9.08
C VAL A 34 9.90 10.61 -8.87
N PRO A 35 10.34 9.35 -8.75
CA PRO A 35 11.77 9.06 -8.65
C PRO A 35 12.48 9.51 -9.93
N GLN A 36 13.79 9.79 -9.87
CA GLN A 36 14.55 10.20 -11.06
C GLN A 36 14.54 9.13 -12.17
N ALA A 37 14.62 7.85 -11.78
CA ALA A 37 14.42 6.70 -12.67
C ALA A 37 12.96 6.54 -13.14
N GLY A 38 12.02 7.25 -12.51
CA GLY A 38 10.58 7.27 -12.80
C GLY A 38 10.19 8.04 -14.05
N ILE A 39 11.15 8.72 -14.66
CA ILE A 39 10.99 9.38 -15.95
C ILE A 39 11.39 8.35 -17.01
N THR A 40 10.42 7.56 -17.49
CA THR A 40 10.67 6.55 -18.54
C THR A 40 11.06 7.21 -19.86
N ASN A 41 11.99 6.59 -20.60
CA ASN A 41 12.38 7.01 -21.95
C ASN A 41 11.22 6.95 -22.97
N SER A 42 10.12 6.26 -22.65
CA SER A 42 8.95 6.15 -23.52
C SER A 42 7.84 7.18 -23.22
N HIS A 43 7.94 7.94 -22.12
CA HIS A 43 7.10 9.10 -21.76
C HIS A 43 5.56 8.92 -21.84
N GLU A 44 5.04 7.70 -21.98
CA GLU A 44 3.60 7.47 -22.23
C GLU A 44 2.97 6.47 -21.27
N ALA A 45 3.73 5.60 -20.62
CA ALA A 45 3.18 4.58 -19.72
C ALA A 45 3.92 4.59 -18.39
N VAL A 46 3.18 4.70 -17.29
CA VAL A 46 3.73 4.81 -15.94
C VAL A 46 3.20 3.71 -15.02
N THR A 47 4.00 3.33 -14.03
CA THR A 47 3.59 2.50 -12.91
C THR A 47 3.30 3.40 -11.71
N LEU A 48 2.10 3.29 -11.12
CA LEU A 48 1.70 4.06 -9.94
C LEU A 48 1.55 3.16 -8.71
N LEU A 49 2.04 3.66 -7.57
CA LEU A 49 1.69 3.20 -6.24
C LEU A 49 0.75 4.22 -5.58
N LEU A 50 -0.53 3.88 -5.46
CA LEU A 50 -1.52 4.68 -4.76
C LEU A 50 -1.51 4.33 -3.26
N TRP A 51 -1.12 5.28 -2.41
CA TRP A 51 -0.93 5.08 -0.98
C TRP A 51 -2.01 5.76 -0.13
N PHE A 52 -2.68 4.98 0.73
CA PHE A 52 -3.65 5.46 1.72
C PHE A 52 -3.03 5.52 3.12
N HIS A 53 -2.91 6.71 3.68
CA HIS A 53 -2.29 6.93 5.00
C HIS A 53 -3.26 6.72 6.18
N GLY A 54 -2.72 6.69 7.42
CA GLY A 54 -3.49 6.55 8.65
C GLY A 54 -4.06 7.86 9.22
N TYR A 55 -4.68 7.78 10.40
CA TYR A 55 -5.41 8.91 11.02
C TYR A 55 -4.56 10.13 11.37
N ARG A 56 -3.24 9.99 11.55
CA ARG A 56 -2.38 11.03 12.16
C ARG A 56 -1.57 11.84 11.14
N VAL A 57 -2.06 11.97 9.92
CA VAL A 57 -1.41 12.72 8.86
C VAL A 57 -2.21 13.98 8.59
N LYS A 58 -1.57 15.14 8.81
CA LYS A 58 -2.22 16.44 8.62
C LYS A 58 -2.38 16.84 7.15
N ASP A 59 -1.37 16.54 6.34
CA ASP A 59 -1.26 16.97 4.95
C ASP A 59 -0.22 16.12 4.19
N ALA A 60 -0.17 16.29 2.87
CA ALA A 60 0.77 15.56 2.02
C ALA A 60 2.25 15.88 2.32
N PRO A 61 2.68 17.14 2.60
CA PRO A 61 4.04 17.40 3.04
C PRO A 61 4.44 16.65 4.30
N TYR A 62 3.56 16.58 5.31
CA TYR A 62 3.81 15.81 6.53
C TYR A 62 4.01 14.33 6.26
N LEU A 63 3.16 13.75 5.41
CA LEU A 63 3.26 12.35 4.98
C LEU A 63 4.65 12.03 4.41
N PHE A 64 5.21 12.93 3.62
CA PHE A 64 6.45 12.71 2.90
C PHE A 64 7.70 13.02 3.73
N TYR A 65 7.68 14.05 4.58
CA TYR A 65 8.89 14.53 5.27
C TYR A 65 8.93 14.26 6.77
N HIS A 66 7.80 13.95 7.39
CA HIS A 66 7.69 13.94 8.86
C HIS A 66 7.04 12.68 9.43
N GLU A 67 6.31 11.91 8.62
CA GLU A 67 5.70 10.68 9.10
C GLU A 67 6.74 9.58 9.32
N ALA A 68 6.57 8.82 10.41
CA ALA A 68 7.45 7.71 10.79
C ALA A 68 7.45 6.54 9.79
N THR A 69 6.49 6.51 8.84
CA THR A 69 6.39 5.51 7.77
C THR A 69 7.52 5.59 6.75
N GLN A 70 8.20 6.74 6.63
CA GLN A 70 9.36 6.94 5.75
C GLN A 70 9.08 6.57 4.27
N LEU A 71 7.91 6.93 3.72
CA LEU A 71 7.50 6.54 2.37
C LEU A 71 8.48 6.96 1.27
N LEU A 72 8.94 8.22 1.29
CA LEU A 72 9.89 8.72 0.29
C LEU A 72 11.18 7.90 0.29
N LYS A 73 11.71 7.60 1.47
CA LYS A 73 12.89 6.75 1.63
C LYS A 73 12.62 5.36 1.06
N ALA A 74 11.49 4.75 1.41
CA ALA A 74 11.18 3.39 0.97
C ALA A 74 11.06 3.28 -0.56
N VAL A 75 10.42 4.27 -1.21
CA VAL A 75 10.29 4.30 -2.68
C VAL A 75 11.63 4.63 -3.33
N SER A 76 12.37 5.60 -2.83
CA SER A 76 13.70 5.99 -3.35
C SER A 76 14.70 4.82 -3.27
N GLU A 77 14.85 4.19 -2.10
CA GLU A 77 15.78 3.07 -1.88
C GLU A 77 15.34 1.76 -2.56
N SER A 78 14.10 1.71 -3.06
CA SER A 78 13.65 0.58 -3.86
C SER A 78 14.37 0.50 -5.21
N ASN A 79 14.84 1.64 -5.73
CA ASN A 79 15.39 1.79 -7.09
C ASN A 79 14.45 1.24 -8.18
N LYS A 80 13.14 1.26 -7.93
CA LYS A 80 12.11 0.86 -8.89
C LYS A 80 11.52 2.08 -9.58
N ASP A 81 11.14 1.87 -10.83
CA ASP A 81 10.41 2.85 -11.65
C ASP A 81 8.93 2.85 -11.26
N VAL A 82 8.61 3.61 -10.20
CA VAL A 82 7.25 3.76 -9.68
C VAL A 82 7.02 5.15 -9.15
N ILE A 83 5.92 5.75 -9.57
CA ILE A 83 5.47 7.04 -9.04
C ILE A 83 4.57 6.77 -7.83
N LEU A 84 4.94 7.33 -6.68
CA LEU A 84 4.12 7.29 -5.47
C LEU A 84 3.08 8.40 -5.54
N VAL A 85 1.81 8.06 -5.35
CA VAL A 85 0.67 8.99 -5.30
C VAL A 85 -0.03 8.83 -3.97
N ALA A 86 -0.15 9.90 -3.20
CA ALA A 86 -0.72 9.87 -1.86
C ALA A 86 -1.77 10.99 -1.66
N PRO A 87 -3.08 10.68 -1.75
CA PRO A 87 -4.12 11.63 -1.40
C PRO A 87 -4.07 12.00 0.08
N ALA A 88 -4.33 13.26 0.40
CA ALA A 88 -4.62 13.70 1.75
C ALA A 88 -6.04 13.23 2.13
N LEU A 89 -6.10 12.36 3.14
CA LEU A 89 -7.34 11.78 3.67
C LEU A 89 -7.87 12.55 4.87
N GLY A 90 -7.14 13.56 5.36
CA GLY A 90 -7.51 14.37 6.53
C GLY A 90 -6.88 13.88 7.83
N LEU A 91 -7.03 14.68 8.89
CA LEU A 91 -6.49 14.39 10.22
C LEU A 91 -7.61 13.92 11.15
N ARG A 92 -7.34 12.85 11.89
CA ARG A 92 -8.15 12.42 13.03
C ARG A 92 -7.29 12.21 14.27
N ASP A 93 -7.56 13.05 15.27
CA ASP A 93 -6.95 12.99 16.59
C ASP A 93 -7.99 13.37 17.67
N LYS A 94 -7.56 13.81 18.86
CA LYS A 94 -8.49 14.22 19.95
C LYS A 94 -9.25 15.51 19.64
N THR A 95 -8.77 16.29 18.68
CA THR A 95 -9.20 17.65 18.35
C THR A 95 -9.68 17.81 16.90
N HIS A 96 -9.34 16.86 16.02
CA HIS A 96 -9.71 16.83 14.61
C HIS A 96 -10.42 15.52 14.26
N ALA A 97 -11.39 15.59 13.34
CA ALA A 97 -12.20 14.42 12.94
C ALA A 97 -12.39 14.33 11.40
N GLU A 98 -11.58 15.03 10.62
CA GLU A 98 -11.77 15.24 9.18
C GLU A 98 -11.26 14.07 8.31
N TYR A 99 -10.94 12.94 8.92
CA TYR A 99 -10.39 11.78 8.23
C TYR A 99 -11.45 10.98 7.46
N ASP A 100 -11.18 10.75 6.17
CA ASP A 100 -12.00 9.94 5.27
C ASP A 100 -11.13 9.05 4.37
N ALA A 101 -10.89 7.81 4.80
CA ALA A 101 -10.18 6.81 4.00
C ALA A 101 -10.92 6.45 2.71
N SER A 102 -12.25 6.59 2.69
CA SER A 102 -13.11 6.22 1.57
C SER A 102 -13.34 7.39 0.61
N ALA A 103 -12.58 8.46 0.76
CA ALA A 103 -12.59 9.67 -0.06
C ALA A 103 -12.61 9.41 -1.57
N LEU A 104 -11.86 8.38 -2.00
CA LEU A 104 -11.74 7.99 -3.40
C LEU A 104 -12.72 6.88 -3.79
N GLY A 105 -13.48 6.35 -2.85
CA GLY A 105 -14.48 5.30 -3.06
C GLY A 105 -15.81 5.79 -3.62
N GLY A 106 -16.60 4.83 -4.10
CA GLY A 106 -17.94 5.03 -4.64
C GLY A 106 -17.96 5.48 -6.11
N GLY A 107 -18.90 4.92 -6.88
CA GLY A 107 -19.01 5.18 -8.33
C GLY A 107 -17.68 4.96 -9.05
N SER A 108 -17.26 5.95 -9.84
CA SER A 108 -15.98 5.94 -10.57
C SER A 108 -14.95 6.91 -9.97
N LYS A 109 -15.07 7.28 -8.68
CA LYS A 109 -14.23 8.36 -8.10
C LYS A 109 -12.74 8.04 -8.13
N THR A 110 -12.32 6.80 -7.87
CA THR A 110 -10.90 6.44 -7.96
C THR A 110 -10.41 6.55 -9.40
N ALA A 111 -11.19 6.11 -10.38
CA ALA A 111 -10.85 6.27 -11.79
C ALA A 111 -10.66 7.75 -12.18
N LEU A 112 -11.62 8.61 -11.80
CA LEU A 112 -11.54 10.05 -12.05
C LEU A 112 -10.34 10.69 -11.36
N TYR A 113 -10.02 10.25 -10.14
CA TYR A 113 -8.84 10.73 -9.42
C TYR A 113 -7.53 10.35 -10.14
N LEU A 114 -7.43 9.11 -10.65
CA LEU A 114 -6.28 8.70 -11.45
C LEU A 114 -6.18 9.51 -12.75
N ASP A 115 -7.30 9.84 -13.41
CA ASP A 115 -7.30 10.72 -14.57
C ASP A 115 -6.77 12.12 -14.24
N GLN A 116 -7.17 12.69 -13.09
CA GLN A 116 -6.65 13.99 -12.61
C GLN A 116 -5.14 13.95 -12.39
N ILE A 117 -4.64 12.87 -11.79
CA ILE A 117 -3.21 12.70 -11.51
C ILE A 117 -2.41 12.54 -12.80
N LEU A 118 -2.82 11.66 -13.71
CA LEU A 118 -2.13 11.42 -14.97
C LEU A 118 -2.13 12.67 -15.86
N GLY A 119 -3.24 13.40 -15.92
CA GLY A 119 -3.33 14.67 -16.65
C GLY A 119 -2.40 15.74 -16.08
N ALA A 120 -2.42 15.93 -14.75
CA ALA A 120 -1.57 16.94 -14.10
C ALA A 120 -0.07 16.56 -14.13
N LEU A 121 0.25 15.27 -14.06
CA LEU A 121 1.61 14.76 -14.25
C LEU A 121 2.10 15.02 -15.68
N SER A 122 1.25 14.79 -16.67
CA SER A 122 1.58 15.09 -18.07
C SER A 122 1.85 16.58 -18.27
N ASP A 123 0.97 17.46 -17.77
CA ASP A 123 1.16 18.91 -17.81
C ASP A 123 2.43 19.39 -17.07
N TRP A 124 2.76 18.76 -15.94
CA TRP A 124 4.00 19.07 -15.21
C TRP A 124 5.23 18.60 -15.98
N TYR A 125 5.21 17.39 -16.53
CA TYR A 125 6.31 16.82 -17.30
C TYR A 125 6.61 17.68 -18.53
N GLU A 126 5.58 18.04 -19.30
CA GLU A 126 5.73 18.88 -20.48
C GLU A 126 6.39 20.22 -20.17
N ARG A 127 5.89 20.92 -19.14
CA ARG A 127 6.42 22.23 -18.76
C ARG A 127 7.86 22.17 -18.24
N THR A 128 8.23 21.07 -17.60
CA THR A 128 9.52 20.93 -16.92
C THR A 128 10.62 20.45 -17.86
N PHE A 129 10.33 19.51 -18.75
CA PHE A 129 11.37 18.81 -19.51
C PHE A 129 11.36 19.10 -21.02
N ILE A 130 10.18 19.26 -21.64
CA ILE A 130 10.06 19.26 -23.11
C ILE A 130 9.37 20.50 -23.70
N ALA A 131 9.15 21.55 -22.89
CA ALA A 131 8.44 22.76 -23.30
C ALA A 131 9.06 23.44 -24.55
N GLY A 132 10.40 23.40 -24.67
CA GLY A 132 11.12 23.95 -25.81
C GLY A 132 11.07 23.09 -27.08
N GLU A 133 11.06 21.77 -26.94
CA GLU A 133 11.05 20.82 -28.06
C GLU A 133 9.67 20.74 -28.72
N ARG A 134 8.61 20.87 -27.91
CA ARG A 134 7.23 20.73 -28.37
C ARG A 134 6.77 21.87 -29.28
N ALA A 135 7.24 23.09 -29.01
CA ALA A 135 7.01 24.25 -29.88
C ALA A 135 7.64 24.08 -31.28
N GLN A 136 8.66 23.22 -31.40
CA GLN A 136 9.34 22.93 -32.67
C GLN A 136 8.76 21.72 -33.40
N MET A 137 8.18 20.74 -32.68
CA MET A 137 7.72 19.47 -33.27
C MET A 137 6.23 19.41 -33.65
N GLY A 138 5.39 20.34 -33.19
CA GLY A 138 3.95 20.38 -33.56
C GLY A 138 3.14 19.15 -33.12
N GLY A 139 3.64 18.38 -32.15
CA GLY A 139 3.03 17.11 -31.70
C GLY A 139 1.88 17.26 -30.68
N GLU A 140 1.06 16.20 -30.59
CA GLU A 140 0.00 16.10 -29.58
C GLU A 140 0.55 16.16 -28.14
N PRO A 141 -0.28 16.54 -27.14
CA PRO A 141 0.16 16.55 -25.75
C PRO A 141 0.56 15.17 -25.27
N THR A 142 1.65 15.11 -24.52
CA THR A 142 2.02 13.96 -23.71
C THR A 142 0.81 13.57 -22.89
N LYS A 143 0.47 12.29 -22.93
CA LYS A 143 -0.61 11.76 -22.14
C LYS A 143 -0.12 10.49 -21.46
N PHE A 144 0.31 10.63 -20.22
CA PHE A 144 0.64 9.46 -19.42
C PHE A 144 -0.57 8.54 -19.29
N GLN A 145 -0.32 7.27 -19.57
CA GLN A 145 -1.23 6.16 -19.42
C GLN A 145 -0.78 5.31 -18.23
N LEU A 146 -1.75 4.71 -17.55
CA LEU A 146 -1.46 3.80 -16.46
C LEU A 146 -1.14 2.40 -17.00
N ALA A 147 0.13 1.99 -16.94
CA ALA A 147 0.54 0.63 -17.29
C ALA A 147 0.19 -0.34 -16.15
N ASN A 148 0.59 0.01 -14.94
CA ASN A 148 0.42 -0.82 -13.74
C ASN A 148 -0.01 0.04 -12.55
N LEU A 149 -0.97 -0.46 -11.78
CA LEU A 149 -1.46 0.15 -10.55
C LEU A 149 -1.25 -0.80 -9.39
N TYR A 150 -0.62 -0.27 -8.34
CA TYR A 150 -0.50 -0.92 -7.04
C TYR A 150 -1.22 -0.05 -6.03
N ILE A 151 -2.02 -0.66 -5.16
CA ILE A 151 -2.76 0.07 -4.13
C ILE A 151 -2.26 -0.39 -2.76
N ALA A 152 -1.78 0.54 -1.95
CA ALA A 152 -1.28 0.24 -0.63
C ALA A 152 -1.92 1.13 0.43
N GLY A 153 -1.93 0.65 1.68
CA GLY A 153 -2.44 1.45 2.79
C GLY A 153 -1.89 1.01 4.14
N HIS A 154 -1.83 1.97 5.05
CA HIS A 154 -1.40 1.78 6.43
C HIS A 154 -2.49 2.22 7.40
N SER A 155 -2.62 1.51 8.53
CA SER A 155 -3.57 1.88 9.59
C SER A 155 -5.00 2.04 9.05
N GLY A 156 -5.66 3.17 9.32
CA GLY A 156 -6.99 3.49 8.78
C GLY A 156 -7.06 3.48 7.24
N GLY A 157 -5.93 3.53 6.54
CA GLY A 157 -5.84 3.48 5.08
C GLY A 157 -6.29 2.15 4.48
N GLY A 158 -6.40 1.08 5.28
CA GLY A 158 -6.94 -0.22 4.84
C GLY A 158 -8.35 -0.10 4.23
N SER A 159 -9.22 0.75 4.80
CA SER A 159 -10.54 1.05 4.23
C SER A 159 -10.46 1.78 2.88
N GLY A 160 -9.39 2.56 2.67
CA GLY A 160 -9.08 3.20 1.40
C GLY A 160 -8.77 2.18 0.30
N ILE A 161 -8.00 1.13 0.62
CA ILE A 161 -7.75 0.02 -0.31
C ILE A 161 -9.07 -0.62 -0.75
N ILE A 162 -9.92 -0.99 0.20
CA ILE A 162 -11.21 -1.67 -0.07
C ILE A 162 -12.09 -0.80 -1.00
N SER A 163 -12.26 0.46 -0.62
CA SER A 163 -13.17 1.39 -1.30
C SER A 163 -12.64 1.84 -2.66
N ALA A 164 -11.33 2.03 -2.81
CA ALA A 164 -10.71 2.42 -4.07
C ALA A 164 -10.78 1.30 -5.11
N VAL A 165 -10.49 0.06 -4.72
CA VAL A 165 -10.61 -1.12 -5.60
C VAL A 165 -12.03 -1.26 -6.16
N ALA A 166 -13.05 -0.92 -5.36
CA ALA A 166 -14.44 -0.94 -5.81
C ALA A 166 -14.79 0.17 -6.83
N ALA A 167 -13.98 1.24 -6.91
CA ALA A 167 -14.22 2.43 -7.71
C ALA A 167 -13.22 2.66 -8.86
N LEU A 168 -12.46 1.61 -9.24
CA LEU A 168 -11.40 1.69 -10.25
C LEU A 168 -11.89 1.93 -11.69
N GLY A 169 -13.16 1.66 -11.99
CA GLY A 169 -13.70 1.84 -13.34
C GLY A 169 -12.86 1.13 -14.41
N SER A 170 -12.46 1.88 -15.45
CA SER A 170 -11.61 1.40 -16.56
C SER A 170 -10.20 0.99 -16.15
N TYR A 171 -9.73 1.38 -14.97
CA TYR A 171 -8.40 1.02 -14.46
C TYR A 171 -8.35 -0.33 -13.76
N LYS A 172 -9.47 -1.05 -13.66
CA LYS A 172 -9.53 -2.35 -12.97
C LYS A 172 -8.50 -3.35 -13.49
N ASP A 173 -8.30 -3.42 -14.81
CA ASP A 173 -7.35 -4.36 -15.44
C ASP A 173 -5.89 -3.91 -15.33
N ARG A 174 -5.65 -2.69 -14.82
CA ARG A 174 -4.31 -2.17 -14.49
C ARG A 174 -3.90 -2.51 -13.05
N LEU A 175 -4.84 -2.87 -12.18
CA LEU A 175 -4.54 -3.28 -10.81
C LEU A 175 -3.72 -4.57 -10.81
N ARG A 176 -2.51 -4.49 -10.26
CA ARG A 176 -1.60 -5.62 -10.13
C ARG A 176 -1.71 -6.26 -8.76
N GLU A 177 -1.60 -5.47 -7.70
CA GLU A 177 -1.62 -5.98 -6.34
C GLU A 177 -2.20 -4.95 -5.36
N CYS A 178 -2.65 -5.45 -4.21
CA CYS A 178 -2.97 -4.61 -3.05
C CYS A 178 -2.09 -4.96 -1.84
N TRP A 179 -1.59 -3.95 -1.13
CA TRP A 179 -0.71 -4.13 0.04
C TRP A 179 -1.27 -3.44 1.28
N GLY A 180 -1.47 -4.19 2.35
CA GLY A 180 -1.85 -3.62 3.63
C GLY A 180 -0.74 -3.73 4.67
N PHE A 181 -0.47 -2.63 5.36
CA PHE A 181 0.52 -2.56 6.42
C PHE A 181 -0.19 -2.19 7.72
N ASP A 182 -0.30 -3.15 8.63
CA ASP A 182 -0.94 -3.02 9.94
C ASP A 182 -2.30 -2.29 9.88
N CYS A 183 -3.13 -2.68 8.90
CA CYS A 183 -4.36 -1.98 8.53
C CYS A 183 -5.61 -2.87 8.52
N LEU A 184 -5.49 -4.13 8.98
CA LEU A 184 -6.57 -5.12 9.01
C LEU A 184 -7.48 -4.90 10.22
N TYR A 185 -8.13 -3.74 10.27
CA TYR A 185 -9.09 -3.38 11.31
C TYR A 185 -10.51 -3.84 10.96
N GLY A 186 -11.36 -3.95 11.98
CA GLY A 186 -12.73 -4.44 11.83
C GLY A 186 -12.79 -5.97 11.86
N ASP A 187 -13.92 -6.51 11.41
CA ASP A 187 -14.18 -7.94 11.47
C ASP A 187 -13.47 -8.71 10.34
N GLY A 188 -12.93 -9.88 10.66
CA GLY A 188 -12.21 -10.71 9.71
C GLY A 188 -13.10 -11.31 8.61
N GLN A 189 -14.42 -11.36 8.83
CA GLN A 189 -15.38 -11.86 7.85
C GLN A 189 -15.54 -10.87 6.69
N SER A 190 -15.60 -9.56 6.95
CA SER A 190 -15.67 -8.51 5.93
C SER A 190 -14.42 -8.52 5.04
N TRP A 191 -13.22 -8.62 5.64
CA TRP A 191 -11.98 -8.78 4.89
C TRP A 191 -11.97 -10.05 4.04
N PHE A 192 -12.42 -11.18 4.60
CA PHE A 192 -12.54 -12.43 3.86
C PHE A 192 -13.50 -12.32 2.66
N GLN A 193 -14.68 -11.75 2.83
CA GLN A 193 -15.64 -11.59 1.74
C GLN A 193 -15.12 -10.65 0.66
N TRP A 194 -14.50 -9.54 1.06
CA TRP A 194 -13.86 -8.63 0.12
C TRP A 194 -12.76 -9.33 -0.68
N ALA A 195 -11.84 -10.02 -0.01
CA ALA A 195 -10.74 -10.72 -0.67
C ALA A 195 -11.25 -11.83 -1.61
N LYS A 196 -12.30 -12.56 -1.20
CA LYS A 196 -12.93 -13.61 -2.01
C LYS A 196 -13.50 -13.08 -3.32
N ALA A 197 -13.99 -11.83 -3.31
CA ALA A 197 -14.51 -11.15 -4.50
C ALA A 197 -13.41 -10.60 -5.43
N ARG A 198 -12.11 -10.84 -5.13
CA ARG A 198 -10.96 -10.32 -5.90
C ARG A 198 -10.10 -11.45 -6.46
N THR A 199 -10.71 -12.36 -7.21
CA THR A 199 -9.98 -13.47 -7.83
C THR A 199 -8.93 -12.94 -8.83
N GLY A 200 -7.71 -13.47 -8.75
CA GLY A 200 -6.63 -13.15 -9.68
C GLY A 200 -5.78 -11.92 -9.32
N ILE A 201 -6.13 -11.18 -8.26
CA ILE A 201 -5.32 -10.06 -7.76
C ILE A 201 -4.64 -10.49 -6.46
N PRO A 202 -3.29 -10.54 -6.40
CA PRO A 202 -2.55 -10.75 -5.16
C PRO A 202 -2.82 -9.67 -4.11
N LEU A 203 -3.07 -10.11 -2.88
CA LEU A 203 -3.37 -9.28 -1.72
C LEU A 203 -2.37 -9.64 -0.61
N TYR A 204 -1.45 -8.73 -0.31
CA TYR A 204 -0.40 -8.92 0.68
C TYR A 204 -0.69 -8.07 1.92
N PHE A 205 -0.73 -8.70 3.09
CA PHE A 205 -0.97 -8.02 4.35
C PHE A 205 0.07 -8.40 5.38
N TYR A 206 0.74 -7.37 5.91
CA TYR A 206 1.59 -7.47 7.08
C TYR A 206 0.81 -6.92 8.27
N PHE A 207 0.73 -7.66 9.38
CA PHE A 207 0.06 -7.20 10.59
C PHE A 207 1.05 -7.10 11.77
N GLY A 208 1.06 -5.93 12.40
CA GLY A 208 1.91 -5.60 13.53
C GLY A 208 1.11 -5.43 14.80
N LYS A 209 1.65 -4.66 15.75
CA LYS A 209 1.00 -4.44 17.05
C LYS A 209 -0.30 -3.64 16.98
N GLY A 210 -0.50 -2.81 15.95
CA GLY A 210 -1.69 -1.96 15.83
C GLY A 210 -2.96 -2.70 15.45
N THR A 211 -2.87 -3.91 14.90
CA THR A 211 -4.03 -4.76 14.52
C THR A 211 -4.39 -5.81 15.57
N LYS A 212 -3.91 -5.65 16.80
CA LYS A 212 -4.25 -6.54 17.92
C LYS A 212 -5.75 -6.46 18.25
N PRO A 213 -6.42 -7.57 18.65
CA PRO A 213 -7.86 -7.61 18.93
C PRO A 213 -8.41 -6.68 20.00
N SER A 214 -7.57 -6.09 20.85
CA SER A 214 -8.02 -5.07 21.81
C SER A 214 -8.61 -3.83 21.13
N ASP A 215 -8.40 -3.67 19.82
CA ASP A 215 -8.77 -2.48 19.03
C ASP A 215 -9.81 -2.78 17.93
N ASN A 216 -10.76 -3.70 18.17
CA ASN A 216 -11.82 -4.10 17.22
C ASN A 216 -11.30 -4.74 15.91
N ALA A 217 -10.13 -5.38 15.94
CA ALA A 217 -9.54 -6.06 14.78
C ALA A 217 -9.58 -7.59 14.94
N ASP A 218 -10.15 -8.30 13.97
CA ASP A 218 -10.16 -9.77 13.92
C ASP A 218 -9.31 -10.30 12.75
N VAL A 219 -8.06 -9.86 12.70
CA VAL A 219 -7.07 -10.35 11.72
C VAL A 219 -6.88 -11.87 11.83
N LEU A 220 -6.96 -12.44 13.04
CA LEU A 220 -6.91 -13.89 13.21
C LEU A 220 -8.14 -14.57 12.62
N GLY A 221 -9.35 -14.02 12.75
CA GLY A 221 -10.52 -14.56 12.07
C GLY A 221 -10.39 -14.53 10.56
N PHE A 222 -9.78 -13.49 9.98
CA PHE A 222 -9.45 -13.48 8.55
C PHE A 222 -8.43 -14.58 8.22
N TRP A 223 -7.33 -14.68 8.97
CA TRP A 223 -6.32 -15.73 8.81
C TRP A 223 -6.93 -17.13 8.83
N LYS A 224 -7.75 -17.43 9.83
CA LYS A 224 -8.42 -18.73 10.01
C LYS A 224 -9.27 -19.11 8.82
N ARG A 225 -9.92 -18.14 8.17
CA ARG A 225 -10.76 -18.38 6.98
C ARG A 225 -9.94 -18.59 5.72
N VAL A 226 -8.74 -18.01 5.65
CA VAL A 226 -7.83 -18.13 4.50
C VAL A 226 -7.00 -19.41 4.57
N TYR A 227 -6.46 -19.75 5.75
CA TYR A 227 -5.49 -20.83 5.93
C TYR A 227 -5.95 -21.98 6.84
N GLY A 228 -6.96 -21.76 7.69
CA GLY A 228 -7.36 -22.69 8.75
C GLY A 228 -6.55 -22.52 10.04
N THR A 229 -6.67 -23.51 10.93
CA THR A 229 -5.93 -23.62 12.18
C THR A 229 -5.46 -25.05 12.42
N PRO A 230 -4.57 -25.30 13.39
CA PRO A 230 -4.25 -26.66 13.81
C PRO A 230 -5.48 -27.51 14.18
N LYS A 231 -6.49 -26.93 14.85
CA LYS A 231 -7.74 -27.66 15.19
C LYS A 231 -8.74 -27.75 14.04
N SER A 232 -8.62 -26.91 13.02
CA SER A 232 -9.55 -26.85 11.88
C SER A 232 -8.78 -26.49 10.60
N PRO A 233 -7.97 -27.44 10.08
CA PRO A 233 -7.10 -27.18 8.95
C PRO A 233 -7.90 -27.03 7.65
N ILE A 234 -7.50 -26.08 6.81
CA ILE A 234 -7.98 -25.97 5.43
C ILE A 234 -6.94 -26.62 4.51
N PRO A 235 -7.29 -27.64 3.70
CA PRO A 235 -6.38 -28.24 2.74
C PRO A 235 -5.83 -27.21 1.75
N ALA A 236 -4.59 -27.38 1.29
CA ALA A 236 -3.95 -26.43 0.36
C ALA A 236 -4.80 -26.10 -0.88
N ALA A 237 -5.56 -27.08 -1.41
CA ALA A 237 -6.47 -26.88 -2.54
C ALA A 237 -7.67 -25.97 -2.23
N GLY A 238 -8.07 -25.84 -0.96
CA GLY A 238 -9.17 -25.00 -0.50
C GLY A 238 -8.77 -23.62 0.01
N ARG A 239 -7.46 -23.33 0.10
CA ARG A 239 -6.95 -22.02 0.55
C ARG A 239 -7.11 -20.97 -0.55
N MET A 240 -7.31 -19.72 -0.16
CA MET A 240 -7.29 -18.61 -1.11
C MET A 240 -5.86 -18.37 -1.60
N ARG A 241 -5.62 -18.59 -2.90
CA ARG A 241 -4.27 -18.52 -3.49
C ARG A 241 -3.75 -17.10 -3.73
N ASN A 242 -4.64 -16.11 -3.63
CA ASN A 242 -4.32 -14.71 -3.88
C ASN A 242 -4.23 -13.88 -2.59
N VAL A 243 -4.33 -14.50 -1.42
CA VAL A 243 -4.23 -13.81 -0.13
C VAL A 243 -2.99 -14.29 0.60
N PHE A 244 -2.18 -13.34 1.02
CA PHE A 244 -0.90 -13.54 1.67
C PHE A 244 -0.90 -12.72 2.97
N LEU A 245 -0.95 -13.41 4.11
CA LEU A 245 -0.93 -12.77 5.43
C LEU A 245 0.36 -13.14 6.16
N ALA A 246 0.97 -12.16 6.81
CA ALA A 246 2.17 -12.37 7.59
C ALA A 246 2.14 -11.51 8.87
N PRO A 247 2.44 -12.05 10.06
CA PRO A 247 2.84 -11.20 11.16
C PRO A 247 4.13 -10.47 10.79
N ALA A 248 4.19 -9.17 11.06
CA ALA A 248 5.35 -8.33 10.82
C ALA A 248 6.41 -8.59 11.90
N LEU A 249 7.36 -9.47 11.61
CA LEU A 249 8.47 -9.85 12.50
C LEU A 249 9.79 -9.59 11.77
N PRO A 250 10.91 -9.38 12.49
CA PRO A 250 12.23 -9.39 11.86
C PRO A 250 12.44 -10.65 11.02
N GLY A 251 12.85 -10.51 9.76
CA GLY A 251 12.95 -11.62 8.80
C GLY A 251 11.75 -11.76 7.84
N ALA A 252 10.73 -10.90 7.96
CA ALA A 252 9.56 -10.87 7.07
C ALA A 252 9.78 -10.11 5.76
N GLU A 253 11.00 -9.66 5.47
CA GLU A 253 11.31 -8.80 4.32
C GLU A 253 11.21 -9.56 2.99
N LEU A 254 11.35 -10.89 3.02
CA LEU A 254 11.24 -11.76 1.84
C LEU A 254 9.91 -12.50 1.81
N ASP A 255 9.19 -12.41 0.71
CA ASP A 255 7.86 -13.03 0.52
C ASP A 255 7.86 -14.52 0.72
N MET A 256 8.88 -15.17 0.16
CA MET A 256 9.06 -16.62 0.25
C MET A 256 9.27 -17.12 1.69
N VAL A 257 9.54 -16.20 2.62
CA VAL A 257 9.65 -16.44 4.06
C VAL A 257 8.37 -15.98 4.77
N ALA A 258 7.93 -14.75 4.53
CA ALA A 258 6.82 -14.12 5.27
C ALA A 258 5.47 -14.84 5.04
N PHE A 259 5.18 -15.19 3.79
CA PHE A 259 3.86 -15.65 3.37
C PHE A 259 3.74 -17.17 3.23
N GLN A 260 4.55 -17.89 3.99
CA GLN A 260 4.45 -19.34 4.09
C GLN A 260 3.24 -19.75 4.92
N SER A 261 2.59 -20.84 4.50
CA SER A 261 1.55 -21.46 5.31
C SER A 261 2.16 -22.17 6.52
N THR A 262 1.35 -22.41 7.56
CA THR A 262 1.80 -23.17 8.74
C THR A 262 2.36 -24.54 8.36
N ASP A 263 1.76 -25.22 7.39
CA ASP A 263 2.25 -26.52 6.91
C ASP A 263 3.60 -26.41 6.20
N ASP A 264 3.81 -25.37 5.40
CA ASP A 264 5.09 -25.14 4.71
C ASP A 264 6.21 -24.90 5.72
N ILE A 265 5.93 -24.12 6.76
CA ILE A 265 6.86 -23.84 7.86
C ILE A 265 7.19 -25.13 8.62
N LEU A 266 6.19 -25.97 8.92
CA LEU A 266 6.43 -27.24 9.60
C LEU A 266 7.23 -28.21 8.72
N ALA A 267 6.96 -28.26 7.42
CA ALA A 267 7.59 -29.20 6.50
C ALA A 267 9.00 -28.79 6.06
N ARG A 268 9.30 -27.48 5.98
CA ARG A 268 10.50 -26.98 5.28
C ARG A 268 11.34 -25.98 6.03
N ALA A 269 10.91 -25.51 7.20
CA ALA A 269 11.65 -24.40 7.80
C ALA A 269 13.10 -24.75 8.12
N LYS A 270 13.98 -23.83 7.75
CA LYS A 270 15.43 -24.00 7.80
C LYS A 270 15.92 -23.58 9.19
N ALA A 271 16.82 -24.37 9.77
CA ALA A 271 17.50 -23.96 11.00
C ALA A 271 18.22 -22.62 10.77
N GLY A 272 18.06 -21.68 11.69
CA GLY A 272 18.66 -20.34 11.61
C GLY A 272 17.77 -19.28 10.93
N ASN A 273 16.58 -19.64 10.43
CA ASN A 273 15.61 -18.63 10.00
C ASN A 273 14.72 -18.23 11.19
N ARG A 274 15.06 -17.09 11.82
CA ARG A 274 14.34 -16.56 12.98
C ARG A 274 12.84 -16.40 12.74
N TYR A 275 12.43 -15.94 11.56
CA TYR A 275 11.02 -15.74 11.25
C TYR A 275 10.24 -17.06 11.34
N GLU A 276 10.74 -18.08 10.65
CA GLU A 276 10.15 -19.42 10.63
C GLU A 276 10.19 -20.09 12.03
N GLU A 277 11.28 -19.89 12.78
CA GLU A 277 11.41 -20.36 14.16
C GLU A 277 10.33 -19.76 15.08
N VAL A 278 10.06 -18.45 14.96
CA VAL A 278 8.98 -17.80 15.71
C VAL A 278 7.63 -18.35 15.28
N ARG A 279 7.37 -18.46 13.97
CA ARG A 279 6.11 -18.99 13.44
C ARG A 279 5.82 -20.43 13.88
N ARG A 280 6.85 -21.29 14.02
CA ARG A 280 6.70 -22.64 14.60
C ARG A 280 6.20 -22.63 16.05
N ILE A 281 6.50 -21.57 16.80
CA ILE A 281 6.06 -21.40 18.19
C ILE A 281 4.63 -20.83 18.22
N VAL A 282 4.33 -19.84 17.38
CA VAL A 282 3.06 -19.10 17.45
C VAL A 282 1.92 -19.72 16.65
N ASP A 283 2.17 -20.31 15.47
CA ASP A 283 1.10 -20.85 14.61
C ASP A 283 0.29 -21.98 15.31
N PRO A 284 0.90 -22.87 16.12
CA PRO A 284 0.15 -23.83 16.94
C PRO A 284 -0.84 -23.17 17.92
N LEU A 285 -0.67 -21.89 18.21
CA LEU A 285 -1.49 -21.12 19.14
C LEU A 285 -2.64 -20.37 18.46
N LEU A 286 -2.84 -20.49 17.14
CA LEU A 286 -3.89 -19.75 16.40
C LEU A 286 -5.31 -19.94 16.99
N ASP A 287 -5.58 -21.08 17.61
CA ASP A 287 -6.86 -21.36 18.28
C ASP A 287 -6.97 -20.75 19.70
N ASN A 288 -5.90 -20.17 20.23
CA ASN A 288 -5.84 -19.43 21.49
C ASN A 288 -5.29 -18.01 21.24
N SER A 289 -6.20 -17.09 20.89
CA SER A 289 -5.86 -15.71 20.48
C SER A 289 -4.97 -15.00 21.51
N ASP A 290 -5.31 -15.07 22.80
CA ASP A 290 -4.56 -14.37 23.85
C ASP A 290 -3.12 -14.84 23.93
N LYS A 291 -2.92 -16.17 23.89
CA LYS A 291 -1.58 -16.76 23.92
C LYS A 291 -0.82 -16.54 22.62
N TYR A 292 -1.51 -16.57 21.47
CA TYR A 292 -0.91 -16.23 20.17
C TYR A 292 -0.32 -14.82 20.21
N TRP A 293 -1.13 -13.83 20.61
CA TRP A 293 -0.70 -12.43 20.62
C TRP A 293 0.36 -12.13 21.66
N SER A 294 0.21 -12.63 22.89
CA SER A 294 1.24 -12.41 23.92
C SER A 294 2.59 -12.99 23.52
N THR A 295 2.59 -14.20 22.96
CA THR A 295 3.81 -14.85 22.48
C THR A 295 4.40 -14.11 21.28
N LEU A 296 3.58 -13.75 20.29
CA LEU A 296 4.04 -13.04 19.10
C LEU A 296 4.68 -11.69 19.44
N ILE A 297 4.09 -10.95 20.39
CA ILE A 297 4.64 -9.69 20.90
C ILE A 297 5.98 -9.92 21.61
N GLU A 298 6.07 -10.93 22.48
CA GLU A 298 7.32 -11.30 23.16
C GLU A 298 8.44 -11.65 22.15
N LYS A 299 8.07 -12.26 21.01
CA LYS A 299 9.02 -12.63 19.95
C LYS A 299 9.42 -11.48 19.01
N GLY A 300 8.91 -10.28 19.25
CA GLY A 300 9.35 -9.07 18.56
C GLY A 300 8.46 -8.66 17.39
N LEU A 301 7.14 -8.82 17.52
CA LEU A 301 6.17 -8.20 16.61
C LEU A 301 6.48 -6.71 16.43
N MET A 302 6.56 -6.25 15.18
CA MET A 302 6.88 -4.87 14.86
C MET A 302 5.83 -3.88 15.39
N GLU A 303 6.31 -2.68 15.74
CA GLU A 303 5.45 -1.56 16.10
C GLU A 303 4.68 -1.04 14.88
N HIS A 304 3.57 -0.35 15.15
CA HIS A 304 2.59 0.07 14.13
C HIS A 304 3.20 0.76 12.90
N TYR A 305 4.10 1.71 13.10
CA TYR A 305 4.76 2.44 12.01
C TYR A 305 5.97 1.69 11.43
N SER A 306 6.65 0.88 12.24
CA SER A 306 7.78 0.05 11.82
C SER A 306 7.40 -0.94 10.73
N VAL A 307 6.15 -1.43 10.74
CA VAL A 307 5.65 -2.30 9.66
C VAL A 307 5.82 -1.66 8.29
N VAL A 308 5.61 -0.35 8.15
CA VAL A 308 5.78 0.35 6.87
C VAL A 308 7.25 0.66 6.62
N SER A 309 7.93 1.28 7.58
CA SER A 309 9.29 1.77 7.39
C SER A 309 10.31 0.65 7.16
N GLU A 310 10.00 -0.57 7.58
CA GLU A 310 10.85 -1.75 7.37
C GLU A 310 10.41 -2.61 6.18
N LEU A 311 9.10 -2.74 5.90
CA LEU A 311 8.61 -3.73 4.91
C LEU A 311 8.14 -3.13 3.58
N LEU A 312 7.89 -1.83 3.48
CA LEU A 312 7.44 -1.22 2.22
C LEU A 312 8.51 -1.30 1.12
N CYS A 313 9.77 -0.96 1.43
CA CYS A 313 10.86 -1.03 0.44
C CYS A 313 11.10 -2.47 -0.06
N PRO A 314 11.24 -3.49 0.81
CA PRO A 314 11.30 -4.89 0.37
C PRO A 314 10.09 -5.32 -0.47
N ARG A 315 8.88 -4.89 -0.10
CA ARG A 315 7.67 -5.19 -0.87
C ARG A 315 7.72 -4.61 -2.28
N ILE A 316 8.13 -3.35 -2.41
CA ILE A 316 8.30 -2.68 -3.71
C ILE A 316 9.33 -3.44 -4.56
N LYS A 317 10.49 -3.80 -3.99
CA LYS A 317 11.56 -4.50 -4.71
C LYS A 317 11.13 -5.85 -5.29
N GLN A 318 10.22 -6.56 -4.62
CA GLN A 318 9.78 -7.90 -5.00
C GLN A 318 8.57 -7.90 -5.95
N SER A 319 7.71 -6.88 -5.88
CA SER A 319 6.49 -6.83 -6.70
C SER A 319 6.63 -6.06 -8.00
N LEU A 320 7.51 -5.06 -8.03
CA LEU A 320 7.67 -4.21 -9.20
C LEU A 320 8.72 -4.79 -10.15
N PRO A 321 8.50 -4.67 -11.48
CA PRO A 321 9.43 -5.14 -12.50
C PRO A 321 10.83 -4.53 -12.35
#